data_AF-F6FJ04-F1
#
_entry.id   AF-F6FJ04-F1
#
_cell.length_a   1.000
_cell.length_b   1.000
_cell.length_c   1.000
_cell.angle_alpha   90.00
_cell.angle_beta   90.00
_cell.angle_gamma   90.00
#
_symmetry.space_group_name_H-M   'P 1'
#
loop_
_entity.id
_entity.type
_entity.pdbx_description
1 polymer ?
#
loop_
_entity_poly.entity_id
_entity_poly.type
_entity_poly.pdbx_seq_one_letter_code
_entity_poly.pdbx_strand_id
1 'polypeptide(L)'
;MSKAAAASLAGLGGAAGIGGGIYLLNSNSKTPTYKKGTVGHKLQSEKFTILNAEGDADHWKLLKEEYNKAKSTTSKVFESHTSDIEEGKLKELCKAALEKDEGDASYSKAKRWCVVPVSVSEYLKNWNIVALPTNTDNSDKQDKWTALANSYASSNNKISNVATLSDQKWQTLRAECKKLEVKKNYDDDFDSAFGSSKIWCVEK
;
A
#
# COMPACT_ATOMS: atom_id res chain seq x y z
N MET A 1 25.55 -53.55 3.48
CA MET A 1 26.05 -52.39 4.23
C MET A 1 25.36 -51.14 3.71
N SER A 2 24.78 -50.39 4.64
CA SER A 2 23.89 -49.23 4.48
C SER A 2 24.50 -48.07 3.72
N LYS A 3 23.67 -47.27 3.04
CA LYS A 3 23.40 -45.85 3.40
C LYS A 3 21.99 -45.45 2.95
N ALA A 4 21.25 -44.87 3.89
CA ALA A 4 19.87 -44.42 3.76
C ALA A 4 19.76 -43.08 3.01
N ALA A 5 18.62 -42.85 2.36
CA ALA A 5 18.10 -41.52 2.10
C ALA A 5 16.59 -41.56 2.40
N ALA A 6 16.23 -41.02 3.56
CA ALA A 6 14.85 -40.79 3.96
C ALA A 6 14.29 -39.64 3.13
N ALA A 7 13.29 -39.91 2.29
CA ALA A 7 12.43 -38.89 1.74
C ALA A 7 11.36 -38.58 2.80
N SER A 8 11.58 -37.55 3.62
CA SER A 8 10.54 -37.03 4.51
C SER A 8 9.58 -36.14 3.72
N LEU A 9 8.38 -36.69 3.54
CA LEU A 9 7.17 -36.03 3.08
C LEU A 9 6.84 -34.80 3.94
N ALA A 10 6.45 -33.73 3.25
CA ALA A 10 5.40 -32.77 3.61
C ALA A 10 5.28 -32.39 5.10
N GLY A 11 5.97 -31.30 5.48
CA GLY A 11 5.57 -30.45 6.60
C GLY A 11 4.80 -29.24 6.08
N LEU A 12 3.50 -29.40 5.78
CA LEU A 12 2.56 -28.29 5.63
C LEU A 12 2.32 -27.70 7.03
N GLY A 13 3.22 -26.83 7.48
CA GLY A 13 3.04 -25.99 8.65
C GLY A 13 2.31 -24.72 8.24
N GLY A 14 0.99 -24.69 8.45
CA GLY A 14 0.15 -23.55 8.16
C GLY A 14 0.55 -22.31 8.94
N ALA A 15 0.93 -21.26 8.22
CA ALA A 15 0.69 -19.90 8.64
C ALA A 15 -0.18 -19.29 7.55
N ALA A 16 -1.42 -18.97 7.89
CA ALA A 16 -2.29 -18.13 7.08
C ALA A 16 -1.69 -16.70 7.07
N GLY A 17 -0.64 -16.53 6.28
CA GLY A 17 -0.12 -15.23 5.89
C GLY A 17 -0.95 -14.74 4.73
N ILE A 18 -1.70 -13.66 4.96
CA ILE A 18 -2.35 -12.89 3.91
C ILE A 18 -1.27 -12.57 2.87
N GLY A 19 -1.49 -13.05 1.64
CA GLY A 19 -0.48 -13.12 0.59
C GLY A 19 0.24 -11.80 0.31
N GLY A 20 1.46 -11.68 0.82
CA GLY A 20 2.48 -10.79 0.27
C GLY A 20 3.21 -11.55 -0.83
N GLY A 21 2.69 -11.49 -2.06
CA GLY A 21 3.32 -12.10 -3.21
C GLY A 21 4.71 -11.49 -3.43
N ILE A 22 5.73 -12.33 -3.44
CA ILE A 22 7.03 -11.99 -4.02
C ILE A 22 6.77 -11.77 -5.52
N TYR A 23 6.63 -10.51 -5.93
CA TYR A 23 6.53 -10.17 -7.35
C TYR A 23 7.92 -10.39 -7.95
N LEU A 24 8.09 -11.58 -8.53
CA LEU A 24 9.13 -11.82 -9.53
C LEU A 24 8.94 -10.78 -10.62
N LEU A 25 9.90 -9.84 -10.69
CA LEU A 25 10.01 -8.86 -11.75
C LEU A 25 9.99 -9.60 -13.10
N ASN A 26 8.82 -9.67 -13.73
CA ASN A 26 8.70 -10.11 -15.10
C ASN A 26 9.35 -9.03 -15.97
N SER A 27 10.55 -9.29 -16.48
CA SER A 27 11.38 -8.37 -17.27
C SER A 27 10.74 -7.88 -18.59
N ASN A 28 9.46 -8.22 -18.85
CA ASN A 28 8.74 -7.90 -20.08
C ASN A 28 7.58 -6.90 -19.91
N SER A 29 7.21 -6.48 -18.69
CA SER A 29 6.23 -5.40 -18.53
C SER A 29 6.92 -4.03 -18.58
N LYS A 30 6.97 -3.43 -19.78
CA LYS A 30 7.39 -2.03 -19.93
C LYS A 30 6.45 -1.16 -19.09
N THR A 31 6.96 -0.52 -18.05
CA THR A 31 6.19 0.50 -17.33
C THR A 31 5.84 1.63 -18.31
N PRO A 32 4.55 2.00 -18.45
CA PRO A 32 4.17 3.05 -19.39
C PRO A 32 4.89 4.34 -19.04
N THR A 33 5.58 4.98 -19.98
CA THR A 33 6.28 6.25 -19.72
C THR A 33 5.36 7.43 -20.03
N TYR A 34 5.19 8.35 -19.08
CA TYR A 34 4.34 9.52 -19.24
C TYR A 34 5.15 10.81 -19.42
N LYS A 35 4.60 11.74 -20.22
CA LYS A 35 5.18 13.06 -20.45
C LYS A 35 5.27 13.84 -19.14
N LYS A 36 6.38 14.56 -18.93
CA LYS A 36 6.54 15.47 -17.79
C LYS A 36 5.38 16.47 -17.70
N GLY A 37 4.90 16.73 -16.48
CA GLY A 37 3.78 17.62 -16.22
C GLY A 37 2.41 16.94 -16.28
N THR A 38 2.36 15.61 -16.45
CA THR A 38 1.09 14.87 -16.38
C THR A 38 0.89 14.16 -15.04
N VAL A 39 -0.37 13.82 -14.73
CA VAL A 39 -0.74 12.95 -13.60
C VAL A 39 0.07 11.66 -13.60
N GLY A 40 0.20 11.00 -14.75
CA GLY A 40 0.98 9.77 -14.87
C GLY A 40 2.45 9.96 -14.49
N HIS A 41 3.07 11.06 -14.95
CA HIS A 41 4.45 11.36 -14.59
C HIS A 41 4.61 11.64 -13.09
N LYS A 42 3.67 12.40 -12.50
CA LYS A 42 3.67 12.70 -11.07
C LYS A 42 3.58 11.42 -10.22
N LEU A 43 2.65 10.52 -10.54
CA LEU A 43 2.51 9.24 -9.85
C LEU A 43 3.80 8.41 -9.90
N GLN A 44 4.46 8.36 -11.06
CA GLN A 44 5.75 7.69 -11.20
C GLN A 44 6.86 8.36 -10.37
N SER A 45 6.90 9.69 -10.36
CA SER A 45 7.85 10.46 -9.54
C SER A 45 7.68 10.18 -8.04
N GLU A 46 6.45 9.91 -7.64
CA GLU A 46 6.06 9.53 -6.27
C GLU A 46 6.13 8.02 -6.02
N LYS A 47 6.82 7.26 -6.88
CA LYS A 47 7.11 5.82 -6.69
C LYS A 47 5.88 4.90 -6.73
N PHE A 48 4.80 5.34 -7.39
CA PHE A 48 3.73 4.43 -7.79
C PHE A 48 4.05 3.74 -9.12
N THR A 49 3.66 2.48 -9.23
CA THR A 49 3.70 1.73 -10.48
C THR A 49 2.35 1.87 -11.17
N ILE A 50 2.32 2.51 -12.35
CA ILE A 50 1.10 2.59 -13.17
C ILE A 50 0.76 1.21 -13.71
N LEU A 51 -0.53 0.85 -13.68
CA LEU A 51 -1.02 -0.40 -14.26
C LEU A 51 -0.81 -0.44 -15.77
N ASN A 52 -0.39 -1.59 -16.28
CA ASN A 52 -0.36 -1.84 -17.71
C ASN A 52 -1.76 -2.26 -18.18
N ALA A 53 -2.35 -1.54 -19.14
CA ALA A 53 -3.68 -1.87 -19.68
C ALA A 53 -3.76 -3.26 -20.35
N GLU A 54 -2.65 -3.71 -20.94
CA GLU A 54 -2.52 -5.03 -21.60
C GLU A 54 -1.98 -6.10 -20.65
N GLY A 55 -1.56 -5.70 -19.44
CA GLY A 55 -1.06 -6.59 -18.39
C GLY A 55 -1.93 -6.52 -17.13
N ASP A 56 -1.38 -7.01 -16.01
CA ASP A 56 -1.93 -6.81 -14.66
C ASP A 56 -3.41 -7.20 -14.49
N ALA A 57 -3.87 -8.23 -15.19
CA ALA A 57 -5.28 -8.63 -15.23
C ALA A 57 -5.89 -8.85 -13.82
N ASP A 58 -5.14 -9.49 -12.92
CA ASP A 58 -5.60 -9.70 -11.53
C ASP A 58 -5.77 -8.39 -10.77
N HIS A 59 -4.90 -7.41 -11.00
CA HIS A 59 -5.01 -6.09 -10.37
C HIS A 59 -6.15 -5.27 -10.94
N TRP A 60 -6.35 -5.32 -12.27
CA TRP A 60 -7.48 -4.67 -12.90
C TRP A 60 -8.81 -5.23 -12.42
N LYS A 61 -8.92 -6.55 -12.29
CA LYS A 61 -10.11 -7.20 -11.74
C LYS A 61 -10.38 -6.74 -10.31
N LEU A 62 -9.37 -6.78 -9.43
CA LEU A 62 -9.49 -6.33 -8.04
C LEU A 62 -9.93 -4.86 -7.96
N LEU A 63 -9.27 -3.97 -8.70
CA LEU A 63 -9.58 -2.54 -8.67
C LEU A 63 -10.94 -2.23 -9.27
N LYS A 64 -11.40 -2.99 -10.27
CA LYS A 64 -12.77 -2.88 -10.79
C LYS A 64 -13.79 -3.20 -9.69
N GLU A 65 -13.59 -4.29 -8.96
CA GLU A 65 -14.47 -4.68 -7.86
C GLU A 65 -14.49 -3.60 -6.76
N GLU A 66 -13.34 -3.06 -6.37
CA GLU A 66 -13.27 -1.97 -5.37
C GLU A 66 -13.85 -0.64 -5.88
N TYR A 67 -13.61 -0.29 -7.15
CA TYR A 67 -14.17 0.91 -7.78
C TYR A 67 -15.69 0.85 -7.80
N ASN A 68 -16.26 -0.32 -8.13
CA ASN A 68 -17.70 -0.52 -8.17
C ASN A 68 -18.37 -0.40 -6.80
N LYS A 69 -17.66 -0.72 -5.70
CA LYS A 69 -18.15 -0.42 -4.33
C LYS A 69 -18.24 1.08 -4.07
N ALA A 70 -17.40 1.88 -4.73
CA ALA A 70 -17.36 3.34 -4.59
C ALA A 70 -18.12 4.10 -5.70
N LYS A 71 -18.77 3.41 -6.66
CA LYS A 71 -19.33 3.98 -7.91
C LYS A 71 -20.26 5.18 -7.76
N SER A 72 -20.93 5.31 -6.62
CA SER A 72 -21.84 6.43 -6.32
C SER A 72 -21.17 7.60 -5.59
N THR A 73 -19.90 7.49 -5.22
CA THR A 73 -19.18 8.47 -4.40
C THR A 73 -18.27 9.35 -5.26
N THR A 74 -18.78 10.51 -5.72
CA THR A 74 -18.11 11.44 -6.65
C THR A 74 -16.70 11.87 -6.26
N SER A 75 -16.39 11.92 -4.96
CA SER A 75 -15.05 12.24 -4.44
C SER A 75 -14.04 11.12 -4.68
N LYS A 76 -14.50 9.87 -4.84
CA LYS A 76 -13.66 8.68 -5.00
C LYS A 76 -13.52 8.25 -6.44
N VAL A 77 -14.55 8.43 -7.27
CA VAL A 77 -14.61 7.88 -8.64
C VAL A 77 -14.41 8.94 -9.71
N PHE A 78 -13.97 8.55 -10.91
CA PHE A 78 -13.77 9.48 -12.03
C PHE A 78 -15.08 10.11 -12.46
N GLU A 79 -16.11 9.28 -12.59
CA GLU A 79 -17.47 9.66 -12.88
C GLU A 79 -18.40 8.73 -12.08
N SER A 80 -19.57 9.24 -11.68
CA SER A 80 -20.52 8.45 -10.90
C SER A 80 -21.37 7.56 -11.80
N HIS A 81 -21.59 6.32 -11.36
CA HIS A 81 -22.36 5.33 -12.11
C HIS A 81 -23.49 4.77 -11.27
N THR A 82 -24.62 4.48 -11.91
CA THR A 82 -25.76 3.80 -11.29
C THR A 82 -25.60 2.27 -11.33
N SER A 83 -24.86 1.76 -12.31
CA SER A 83 -24.51 0.35 -12.47
C SER A 83 -23.01 0.13 -12.30
N ASP A 84 -22.61 -1.12 -12.11
CA ASP A 84 -21.20 -1.51 -12.15
C ASP A 84 -20.60 -1.21 -13.53
N ILE A 85 -19.32 -0.84 -13.55
CA ILE A 85 -18.56 -0.71 -14.79
C ILE A 85 -17.75 -1.97 -15.06
N GLU A 86 -17.49 -2.20 -16.34
CA GLU A 86 -16.57 -3.22 -16.79
C GLU A 86 -15.11 -2.75 -16.74
N GLU A 87 -14.19 -3.71 -16.74
CA GLU A 87 -12.75 -3.46 -16.66
C GLU A 87 -12.26 -2.52 -17.77
N GLY A 88 -12.74 -2.71 -19.00
CA GLY A 88 -12.38 -1.88 -20.14
C GLY A 88 -12.71 -0.41 -19.92
N LYS A 89 -13.85 -0.11 -19.29
CA LYS A 89 -14.24 1.26 -18.96
C LYS A 89 -13.33 1.86 -17.89
N LEU A 90 -12.94 1.08 -16.88
CA LEU A 90 -11.97 1.55 -15.87
C LEU A 90 -10.60 1.86 -16.51
N LYS A 91 -10.13 1.02 -17.44
CA LYS A 91 -8.90 1.24 -18.20
C LYS A 91 -8.95 2.54 -19.01
N GLU A 92 -10.06 2.80 -19.70
CA GLU A 92 -10.27 4.04 -20.45
C GLU A 92 -10.22 5.28 -19.55
N LEU A 93 -10.93 5.24 -18.42
CA LEU A 93 -10.94 6.32 -17.43
C LEU A 93 -9.53 6.59 -16.88
N CYS A 94 -8.79 5.53 -16.59
CA CYS A 94 -7.41 5.63 -16.15
C CYS A 94 -6.50 6.24 -17.23
N LYS A 95 -6.59 5.79 -18.47
CA LYS A 95 -5.81 6.36 -19.58
C LYS A 95 -6.05 7.86 -19.71
N ALA A 96 -7.32 8.27 -19.73
CA ALA A 96 -7.69 9.68 -19.82
C ALA A 96 -7.18 10.48 -18.61
N ALA A 97 -7.27 9.92 -17.39
CA ALA A 97 -6.81 10.59 -16.18
C ALA A 97 -5.29 10.78 -16.11
N LEU A 98 -4.52 9.82 -16.62
CA LEU A 98 -3.05 9.81 -16.55
C LEU A 98 -2.39 10.79 -17.55
N GLU A 99 -3.10 11.12 -18.64
CA GLU A 99 -2.65 12.08 -19.66
C GLU A 99 -2.93 13.54 -19.30
N LYS A 100 -3.77 13.80 -18.29
CA LYS A 100 -4.08 15.15 -17.81
C LYS A 100 -2.91 15.80 -17.08
N ASP A 101 -3.01 17.11 -16.90
CA ASP A 101 -2.06 17.94 -16.15
C ASP A 101 -1.88 17.44 -14.70
N GLU A 102 -0.67 17.55 -14.16
CA GLU A 102 -0.31 17.06 -12.82
C GLU A 102 -1.07 17.74 -11.66
N GLY A 103 -1.67 18.91 -11.90
CA GLY A 103 -2.54 19.63 -10.98
C GLY A 103 -4.03 19.28 -11.09
N ASP A 104 -4.41 18.41 -12.03
CA ASP A 104 -5.82 18.03 -12.22
C ASP A 104 -6.38 17.27 -11.01
N ALA A 105 -7.66 17.52 -10.72
CA ALA A 105 -8.39 16.83 -9.65
C ALA A 105 -8.46 15.30 -9.86
N SER A 106 -8.18 14.79 -11.06
CA SER A 106 -8.08 13.36 -11.36
C SER A 106 -6.86 12.70 -10.73
N TYR A 107 -5.84 13.45 -10.28
CA TYR A 107 -4.65 12.86 -9.67
C TYR A 107 -4.99 11.97 -8.47
N SER A 108 -5.84 12.42 -7.54
CA SER A 108 -6.22 11.63 -6.37
C SER A 108 -6.95 10.34 -6.74
N LYS A 109 -7.77 10.39 -7.78
CA LYS A 109 -8.53 9.24 -8.32
C LYS A 109 -7.62 8.30 -9.10
N ALA A 110 -6.67 8.82 -9.87
CA ALA A 110 -5.66 8.05 -10.58
C ALA A 110 -4.73 7.30 -9.63
N LYS A 111 -4.30 7.95 -8.54
CA LYS A 111 -3.55 7.30 -7.46
C LYS A 111 -4.33 6.14 -6.84
N ARG A 112 -5.65 6.23 -6.81
CA ARG A 112 -6.53 5.21 -6.24
C ARG A 112 -6.70 4.00 -7.16
N TRP A 113 -6.96 4.26 -8.44
CA TRP A 113 -7.51 3.25 -9.36
C TRP A 113 -6.61 2.86 -10.52
N CYS A 114 -5.54 3.60 -10.79
CA CYS A 114 -4.72 3.43 -12.00
C CYS A 114 -3.29 2.97 -11.72
N VAL A 115 -3.02 2.59 -10.47
CA VAL A 115 -1.72 2.11 -10.02
C VAL A 115 -1.87 0.70 -9.46
N VAL A 116 -0.78 -0.07 -9.51
CA VAL A 116 -0.72 -1.39 -8.88
C VAL A 116 -1.06 -1.24 -7.40
N PRO A 117 -2.06 -1.98 -6.87
CA PRO A 117 -2.43 -1.92 -5.48
C PRO A 117 -1.22 -2.11 -4.56
N VAL A 118 -0.97 -1.14 -3.69
CA VAL A 118 0.22 -1.12 -2.83
C VAL A 118 -0.19 -0.81 -1.40
N SER A 119 0.34 -1.56 -0.43
CA SER A 119 0.15 -1.25 0.99
C SER A 119 1.09 -0.14 1.46
N VAL A 120 0.81 0.46 2.62
CA VAL A 120 1.74 1.40 3.25
C VAL A 120 3.12 0.77 3.48
N SER A 121 3.19 -0.50 3.91
CA SER A 121 4.47 -1.18 4.10
C SER A 121 5.26 -1.38 2.79
N GLU A 122 4.58 -1.76 1.71
CA GLU A 122 5.18 -1.87 0.38
C GLU A 122 5.60 -0.51 -0.15
N TYR A 123 4.77 0.52 0.05
CA TYR A 123 5.05 1.87 -0.42
C TYR A 123 6.22 2.52 0.31
N LEU A 124 6.39 2.29 1.62
CA LEU A 124 7.60 2.67 2.34
C LEU A 124 8.87 2.05 1.71
N LYS A 125 8.82 0.78 1.30
CA LYS A 125 9.94 0.12 0.60
C LYS A 125 10.22 0.76 -0.76
N ASN A 126 9.20 1.18 -1.50
CA ASN A 126 9.39 1.91 -2.76
C ASN A 126 10.14 3.23 -2.57
N TRP A 127 10.03 3.83 -1.37
CA TRP A 127 10.78 5.01 -0.94
C TRP A 127 12.13 4.69 -0.28
N ASN A 128 12.54 3.42 -0.24
CA ASN A 128 13.71 2.91 0.48
C ASN A 128 13.71 3.23 1.98
N ILE A 129 12.52 3.31 2.57
CA ILE A 129 12.33 3.57 4.00
C ILE A 129 12.14 2.23 4.72
N VAL A 130 12.99 1.97 5.71
CA VAL A 130 12.97 0.73 6.50
C VAL A 130 11.97 0.86 7.64
N ALA A 131 10.87 0.10 7.55
CA ALA A 131 9.88 0.00 8.62
C ALA A 131 10.41 -0.86 9.78
N LEU A 132 10.08 -0.46 11.02
CA LEU A 132 10.30 -1.29 12.20
C LEU A 132 9.39 -2.54 12.15
N PRO A 133 9.88 -3.70 12.60
CA PRO A 133 9.09 -4.92 12.60
C PRO A 133 7.89 -4.80 13.55
N THR A 134 6.71 -5.13 13.03
CA THR A 134 5.43 -5.11 13.76
C THR A 134 5.01 -6.51 14.21
N ASN A 135 5.41 -7.56 13.50
CA ASN A 135 5.14 -8.97 13.82
C ASN A 135 6.27 -9.57 14.65
N THR A 136 6.01 -9.97 15.90
CA THR A 136 6.81 -10.92 16.71
C THR A 136 6.28 -11.02 18.14
N ASP A 137 6.38 -12.23 18.68
CA ASP A 137 6.20 -12.64 20.07
C ASP A 137 7.43 -12.31 20.96
N ASN A 138 8.29 -11.37 20.54
CA ASN A 138 9.51 -10.96 21.25
C ASN A 138 9.78 -9.45 21.17
N SER A 139 10.64 -8.98 22.08
CA SER A 139 11.12 -7.60 22.29
C SER A 139 12.06 -7.07 21.19
N ASP A 140 11.98 -7.61 19.97
CA ASP A 140 12.82 -7.16 18.86
C ASP A 140 12.65 -5.66 18.62
N LYS A 141 13.78 -4.95 18.64
CA LYS A 141 13.84 -3.48 18.50
C LYS A 141 12.96 -2.73 19.54
N GLN A 142 12.68 -3.33 20.71
CA GLN A 142 11.90 -2.69 21.78
C GLN A 142 12.49 -1.32 22.17
N ASP A 143 13.81 -1.17 22.24
CA ASP A 143 14.44 0.11 22.56
C ASP A 143 14.07 1.21 21.55
N LYS A 144 13.99 0.84 20.26
CA LYS A 144 13.58 1.76 19.19
C LYS A 144 12.11 2.16 19.34
N TRP A 145 11.23 1.19 19.59
CA TRP A 145 9.82 1.46 19.85
C TRP A 145 9.61 2.33 21.09
N THR A 146 10.39 2.07 22.16
CA THR A 146 10.34 2.84 23.41
C THR A 146 10.79 4.28 23.20
N ALA A 147 11.87 4.50 22.46
CA ALA A 147 12.33 5.84 22.11
C ALA A 147 11.27 6.64 21.32
N LEU A 148 10.65 6.01 20.32
CA LEU A 148 9.57 6.63 19.55
C LEU A 148 8.35 6.93 20.42
N ALA A 149 7.91 5.96 21.23
CA ALA A 149 6.77 6.10 22.13
C ALA A 149 6.96 7.21 23.18
N ASN A 150 8.18 7.39 23.68
CA ASN A 150 8.51 8.48 24.61
C ASN A 150 8.36 9.86 23.95
N SER A 151 8.71 9.99 22.67
CA SER A 151 8.54 11.25 21.91
C SER A 151 7.11 11.48 21.43
N TYR A 152 6.23 10.48 21.52
CA TYR A 152 4.88 10.54 20.98
C TYR A 152 3.98 11.54 21.72
N ALA A 153 4.07 11.58 23.04
CA ALA A 153 3.18 12.39 23.87
C ALA A 153 3.33 13.89 23.61
N SER A 154 4.56 14.34 23.35
CA SER A 154 4.92 15.74 23.07
C SER A 154 4.89 16.10 21.58
N SER A 155 4.60 15.15 20.70
CA SER A 155 4.54 15.40 19.25
C SER A 155 3.20 15.99 18.84
N ASN A 156 3.24 16.97 17.94
CA ASN A 156 2.05 17.49 17.25
C ASN A 156 1.62 16.59 16.08
N ASN A 157 2.49 15.68 15.62
CA ASN A 157 2.23 14.81 14.48
C ASN A 157 1.81 13.43 14.98
N LYS A 158 0.62 13.28 15.57
CA LYS A 158 0.14 11.99 16.09
C LYS A 158 -0.50 11.12 15.00
N ILE A 159 -0.59 9.82 15.26
CA ILE A 159 -1.37 8.91 14.43
C ILE A 159 -2.84 9.31 14.56
N SER A 160 -3.55 9.37 13.44
CA SER A 160 -4.97 9.76 13.42
C SER A 160 -5.78 8.93 14.42
N ASN A 161 -6.61 9.59 15.23
CA ASN A 161 -7.42 9.01 16.31
C ASN A 161 -6.63 8.36 17.47
N VAL A 162 -5.32 8.59 17.59
CA VAL A 162 -4.49 8.10 18.70
C VAL A 162 -3.86 9.28 19.44
N ALA A 163 -4.61 9.91 20.35
CA ALA A 163 -4.13 11.08 21.09
C ALA A 163 -3.06 10.74 22.13
N THR A 164 -3.15 9.54 22.73
CA THR A 164 -2.28 9.07 23.81
C THR A 164 -1.99 7.59 23.64
N LEU A 165 -0.80 7.17 24.07
CA LEU A 165 -0.44 5.75 24.18
C LEU A 165 -0.77 5.26 25.59
N SER A 166 -1.17 4.00 25.75
CA SER A 166 -1.47 3.41 27.07
C SER A 166 -0.19 3.15 27.87
N ASP A 167 -0.30 2.62 29.09
CA ASP A 167 0.85 2.37 29.99
C ASP A 167 1.96 1.54 29.33
N GLN A 168 1.58 0.64 28.42
CA GLN A 168 2.49 -0.13 27.55
C GLN A 168 2.79 0.62 26.24
N LYS A 169 3.26 1.87 26.34
CA LYS A 169 3.31 2.84 25.23
C LYS A 169 3.93 2.29 23.95
N TRP A 170 5.05 1.58 24.07
CA TRP A 170 5.78 1.05 22.93
C TRP A 170 5.01 -0.08 22.22
N GLN A 171 4.26 -0.90 22.96
CA GLN A 171 3.42 -1.97 22.41
C GLN A 171 2.19 -1.37 21.72
N THR A 172 1.57 -0.34 22.32
CA THR A 172 0.49 0.42 21.67
C THR A 172 0.95 1.01 20.35
N LEU A 173 2.09 1.72 20.34
CA LEU A 173 2.60 2.35 19.13
C LEU A 173 2.89 1.33 18.03
N ARG A 174 3.52 0.21 18.39
CA ARG A 174 3.78 -0.91 17.49
C ARG A 174 2.48 -1.50 16.92
N ALA A 175 1.47 -1.71 17.75
CA ALA A 175 0.18 -2.24 17.32
C ALA A 175 -0.56 -1.27 16.37
N GLU A 176 -0.49 0.03 16.62
CA GLU A 176 -1.03 1.03 15.69
C GLU A 176 -0.28 1.00 14.36
N CYS A 177 1.06 0.92 14.38
CA CYS A 177 1.85 0.76 13.17
C CYS A 177 1.46 -0.48 12.35
N LYS A 178 1.14 -1.60 13.01
CA LYS A 178 0.63 -2.81 12.34
C LYS A 178 -0.71 -2.59 11.62
N LYS A 179 -1.58 -1.74 12.16
CA LYS A 179 -2.85 -1.38 11.49
C LYS A 179 -2.62 -0.49 10.27
N LEU A 180 -1.66 0.43 10.36
CA LEU A 180 -1.32 1.34 9.26
C LEU A 180 -0.67 0.60 8.10
N GLU A 181 0.19 -0.38 8.38
CA GLU A 181 1.05 -1.02 7.36
C GLU A 181 0.27 -1.78 6.28
N VAL A 182 -0.94 -2.25 6.59
CA VAL A 182 -1.80 -3.04 5.68
C VAL A 182 -2.70 -2.18 4.80
N LYS A 183 -2.84 -0.88 5.11
CA LYS A 183 -3.70 0.05 4.36
C LYS A 183 -3.25 0.14 2.91
N LYS A 184 -4.19 0.00 1.98
CA LYS A 184 -3.95 0.02 0.54
C LYS A 184 -4.15 1.43 -0.02
N ASN A 185 -3.50 1.74 -1.15
CA ASN A 185 -3.61 3.04 -1.83
C ASN A 185 -5.05 3.46 -2.17
N TYR A 186 -5.97 2.48 -2.24
CA TYR A 186 -7.38 2.72 -2.44
C TYR A 186 -8.20 2.85 -1.16
N ASP A 187 -7.59 2.85 0.02
CA ASP A 187 -8.26 3.18 1.29
C ASP A 187 -8.32 4.70 1.50
N ASP A 188 -9.37 5.18 2.17
CA ASP A 188 -9.56 6.62 2.40
C ASP A 188 -8.45 7.24 3.27
N ASP A 189 -7.88 6.45 4.17
CA ASP A 189 -6.87 6.89 5.14
C ASP A 189 -5.42 6.61 4.69
N PHE A 190 -5.20 6.09 3.47
CA PHE A 190 -3.87 5.71 2.99
C PHE A 190 -2.81 6.80 3.13
N ASP A 191 -3.09 8.02 2.68
CA ASP A 191 -2.12 9.13 2.73
C ASP A 191 -1.75 9.49 4.16
N SER A 192 -2.75 9.51 5.04
CA SER A 192 -2.56 9.78 6.47
C SER A 192 -1.81 8.64 7.17
N ALA A 193 -2.08 7.39 6.76
CA ALA A 193 -1.40 6.21 7.26
C ALA A 193 0.05 6.20 6.83
N PHE A 194 0.35 6.44 5.55
CA PHE A 194 1.71 6.57 5.05
C PHE A 194 2.48 7.72 5.71
N GLY A 195 1.85 8.90 5.85
CA GLY A 195 2.43 10.04 6.56
C GLY A 195 2.79 9.71 8.00
N SER A 196 1.87 9.06 8.72
CA SER A 196 2.09 8.62 10.09
C SER A 196 3.17 7.55 10.19
N SER A 197 3.18 6.58 9.27
CA SER A 197 4.16 5.49 9.28
C SER A 197 5.58 5.99 9.05
N LYS A 198 5.79 6.99 8.18
CA LYS A 198 7.10 7.64 7.99
C LYS A 198 7.65 8.28 9.27
N ILE A 199 6.80 8.64 10.23
CA ILE A 199 7.20 9.30 11.47
C ILE A 199 7.38 8.29 12.60
N TRP A 200 6.48 7.31 12.68
CA TRP A 200 6.29 6.48 13.87
C TRP A 200 6.62 5.01 13.69
N CYS A 201 6.70 4.52 12.47
CA CYS A 201 6.81 3.09 12.18
C CYS A 201 8.13 2.73 11.50
N VAL A 202 9.14 3.61 11.58
CA VAL A 202 10.41 3.48 10.87
C VAL A 202 11.58 3.63 11.82
N GLU A 203 12.71 3.02 11.46
CA GLU A 203 13.94 3.22 12.19
C GLU A 203 14.48 4.63 11.91
N LYS A 204 14.83 5.37 12.98
CA LYS A 204 15.53 6.65 12.91
C LYS A 204 17.02 6.45 13.16
#